data_AF-A0A8S2GX53-F1
#
_entry.id   AF-A0A8S2GX53-F1
#
_cell.length_a   1.000
_cell.length_b   1.000
_cell.length_c   1.000
_cell.angle_alpha   90.00
_cell.angle_beta   90.00
_cell.angle_gamma   90.00
#
_symmetry.space_group_name_H-M   'P 1'
#
loop_
_entity.id
_entity.type
_entity.pdbx_description
1 polymer ?
#
loop_
_entity_poly.entity_id
_entity_poly.type
_entity_poly.pdbx_seq_one_letter_code
_entity_poly.pdbx_strand_id
1 'polypeptide(L)'
;MCRITNLKYVCEHVQLGLTITSKLYWEPHIDTLIATADKVVGLIKFLSHISSCKVLELASNTFILGKINYASVIYSGTIETNSQLLNILQYHAGLAVLDTMKGKS
;
A
#
# COMPACT_ATOMS: atom_id res chain seq x y z
N MET A 1 27.37 20.06 -29.11
CA MET A 1 26.02 20.67 -29.05
C MET A 1 25.23 19.98 -27.93
N CYS A 2 25.07 20.63 -26.78
CA CYS A 2 24.28 20.07 -25.69
C CYS A 2 22.80 20.37 -25.99
N ARG A 3 22.01 19.32 -26.20
CA ARG A 3 20.59 19.41 -26.57
C ARG A 3 19.82 19.85 -25.32
N ILE A 4 19.44 21.13 -25.26
CA ILE A 4 18.52 21.63 -24.23
C ILE A 4 17.14 21.05 -24.55
N THR A 5 16.79 19.95 -23.89
CA THR A 5 15.43 19.42 -23.95
C THR A 5 14.51 20.34 -23.16
N ASN A 6 13.44 20.78 -23.80
CA ASN A 6 12.36 21.56 -23.19
C ASN A 6 11.73 20.70 -22.06
N LEU A 7 12.13 20.93 -20.81
CA LEU A 7 11.66 20.18 -19.65
C LEU A 7 10.21 20.56 -19.36
N LYS A 8 9.27 19.64 -19.63
CA LYS A 8 7.86 19.79 -19.26
C LYS A 8 7.74 19.73 -17.74
N TYR A 9 7.07 20.69 -17.13
CA TYR A 9 6.73 20.63 -15.70
C TYR A 9 5.73 19.49 -15.48
N VAL A 10 6.09 18.53 -14.63
CA VAL A 10 5.28 17.36 -14.29
C VAL A 10 5.02 17.39 -12.79
N CYS A 11 3.74 17.49 -12.41
CA CYS A 11 3.33 17.56 -11.00
C CYS A 11 3.40 16.19 -10.31
N GLU A 12 3.17 15.11 -11.06
CA GLU A 12 3.12 13.73 -10.57
C GLU A 12 3.57 12.77 -11.67
N HIS A 13 4.38 11.78 -11.32
CA HIS A 13 4.86 10.77 -12.26
C HIS A 13 4.99 9.42 -11.55
N VAL A 14 4.51 8.36 -12.19
CA VAL A 14 4.66 6.98 -11.69
C VAL A 14 5.96 6.39 -12.24
N GLN A 15 6.87 6.01 -11.34
CA GLN A 15 8.14 5.38 -11.70
C GLN A 15 8.48 4.27 -10.72
N LEU A 16 8.88 3.09 -11.23
CA LEU A 16 9.22 1.93 -10.41
C LEU A 16 8.10 1.52 -9.43
N GLY A 17 6.84 1.76 -9.81
CA GLY A 17 5.68 1.48 -8.95
C GLY A 17 5.44 2.51 -7.84
N LEU A 18 6.19 3.61 -7.82
CA LEU A 18 6.03 4.73 -6.89
C LEU A 18 5.42 5.93 -7.58
N THR A 19 4.51 6.59 -6.89
CA THR A 19 3.97 7.88 -7.32
C THR A 19 4.84 8.98 -6.74
N ILE A 20 5.62 9.64 -7.59
CA ILE A 20 6.51 10.73 -7.21
C ILE A 20 5.86 12.05 -7.58
N THR A 21 5.59 12.88 -6.58
CA THR A 21 5.07 14.23 -6.79
C THR A 21 6.21 15.25 -6.83
N SER A 22 5.98 16.40 -7.47
CA SER A 22 6.98 17.47 -7.61
C SER A 22 7.46 18.04 -6.27
N LYS A 23 6.67 17.85 -5.20
CA LYS A 23 6.99 18.28 -3.83
C LYS A 23 7.43 17.11 -2.93
N LEU A 24 7.57 15.91 -3.49
CA LEU A 24 7.88 14.68 -2.75
C LEU A 24 6.89 14.39 -1.61
N TYR A 25 5.63 14.74 -1.81
CA TYR A 25 4.53 14.25 -0.99
C TYR A 25 4.14 12.84 -1.41
N TRP A 26 3.99 11.99 -0.42
CA TRP A 26 3.69 10.57 -0.59
C TRP A 26 2.22 10.24 -0.34
N GLU A 27 1.41 11.18 0.13
CA GLU A 27 -0.02 10.96 0.39
C GLU A 27 -0.73 10.34 -0.83
N PRO A 28 -0.55 10.83 -2.07
CA PRO A 28 -1.19 10.20 -3.24
C PRO A 28 -0.71 8.77 -3.48
N HIS A 29 0.56 8.48 -3.17
CA HIS A 29 1.09 7.12 -3.25
C HIS A 29 0.49 6.22 -2.16
N ILE A 30 0.41 6.70 -0.92
CA ILE A 30 -0.12 5.95 0.22
C ILE A 30 -1.62 5.68 0.02
N ASP A 31 -2.38 6.65 -0.47
CA ASP A 31 -3.82 6.49 -0.74
C ASP A 31 -4.07 5.41 -1.81
N THR A 32 -3.29 5.44 -2.89
CA THR A 32 -3.40 4.42 -3.96
C THR A 32 -2.97 3.03 -3.48
N LEU A 33 -1.95 2.96 -2.61
CA LEU A 33 -1.51 1.73 -1.96
C LEU A 33 -2.62 1.14 -1.07
N ILE A 34 -3.23 1.97 -0.21
CA ILE A 34 -4.33 1.59 0.69
C ILE A 34 -5.52 1.10 -0.13
N ALA A 35 -5.96 1.87 -1.13
CA ALA A 35 -7.09 1.49 -1.98
C ALA A 35 -6.88 0.15 -2.71
N THR A 36 -5.64 -0.17 -3.06
CA THR A 36 -5.29 -1.46 -3.68
C THR A 36 -5.26 -2.58 -2.65
N ALA A 37 -4.68 -2.32 -1.48
CA ALA A 37 -4.54 -3.31 -0.41
C ALA A 37 -5.90 -3.64 0.23
N ASP A 38 -6.79 -2.67 0.42
CA ASP A 38 -8.15 -2.89 0.96
C ASP A 38 -8.95 -3.88 0.10
N LYS A 39 -8.80 -3.84 -1.22
CA LYS A 39 -9.40 -4.83 -2.13
C LYS A 39 -8.88 -6.24 -1.85
N VAL A 40 -7.57 -6.36 -1.63
CA VAL A 40 -6.93 -7.64 -1.30
C VAL A 40 -7.36 -8.13 0.08
N VAL A 41 -7.47 -7.25 1.07
CA VAL A 41 -8.00 -7.58 2.40
C VAL A 41 -9.41 -8.13 2.29
N GLY A 42 -10.27 -7.51 1.47
CA GLY A 42 -11.62 -8.01 1.20
C GLY A 42 -11.61 -9.42 0.58
N LEU A 43 -10.71 -9.68 -0.36
CA LEU A 43 -10.54 -11.02 -0.94
C LEU A 43 -10.05 -12.04 0.09
N ILE A 44 -9.07 -11.67 0.93
CA ILE A 44 -8.56 -12.54 2.01
C ILE A 44 -9.69 -12.87 2.99
N LYS A 45 -10.51 -11.88 3.37
CA LYS A 45 -11.67 -12.08 4.25
C LYS A 45 -12.75 -12.93 3.59
N PHE A 46 -12.96 -12.83 2.29
CA PHE A 46 -13.88 -13.72 1.59
C PHE A 46 -13.37 -15.16 1.59
N LEU A 47 -12.06 -15.34 1.37
CA LEU A 47 -11.42 -16.66 1.31
C LEU A 47 -11.12 -17.25 2.70
N SER A 48 -11.23 -16.48 3.78
CA SER A 48 -10.89 -16.91 5.14
C SER A 48 -11.68 -18.14 5.60
N HIS A 49 -12.92 -18.26 5.13
CA HIS A 49 -13.80 -19.38 5.46
C HIS A 49 -13.49 -20.67 4.70
N ILE A 50 -12.66 -20.61 3.64
CA ILE A 50 -12.42 -21.73 2.72
C ILE A 50 -10.95 -22.17 2.75
N SER A 51 -10.03 -21.21 2.91
CA SER A 51 -8.59 -21.44 2.81
C SER A 51 -7.94 -21.60 4.18
N SER A 52 -6.80 -22.31 4.22
CA SER A 52 -6.01 -22.41 5.46
C SER A 52 -5.38 -21.07 5.84
N CYS A 53 -5.26 -20.81 7.14
CA CYS A 53 -4.61 -19.61 7.69
C CYS A 53 -3.22 -19.35 7.08
N LYS A 54 -2.39 -20.40 6.89
CA LYS A 54 -1.06 -20.27 6.28
C LYS A 54 -1.07 -19.72 4.87
N VAL A 55 -2.07 -20.10 4.06
CA VAL A 55 -2.20 -19.61 2.68
C VAL A 55 -2.64 -18.15 2.67
N LEU A 56 -3.56 -17.79 3.57
CA LEU A 56 -4.04 -16.41 3.72
C LEU A 56 -2.94 -15.49 4.25
N GLU A 57 -2.14 -15.97 5.20
CA GLU A 57 -0.95 -15.28 5.72
C GLU A 57 0.07 -15.05 4.61
N LEU A 58 0.37 -16.08 3.81
CA LEU A 58 1.26 -15.95 2.66
C LEU A 58 0.72 -14.93 1.64
N ALA A 59 -0.58 -14.97 1.36
CA ALA A 59 -1.22 -14.02 0.45
C ALA A 59 -1.15 -12.58 0.99
N SER A 60 -1.48 -12.38 2.27
CA SER A 60 -1.37 -11.09 2.94
C SER A 60 0.06 -10.54 2.87
N ASN A 61 1.03 -11.36 3.25
CA ASN A 61 2.44 -10.98 3.24
C ASN A 61 2.94 -10.63 1.83
N THR A 62 2.50 -11.38 0.81
CA THR A 62 2.94 -11.16 -0.58
C THR A 62 2.30 -9.91 -1.19
N PHE A 63 0.98 -9.78 -1.09
CA PHE A 63 0.23 -8.78 -1.84
C PHE A 63 0.04 -7.45 -1.11
N ILE A 64 0.08 -7.45 0.22
CA ILE A 64 -0.08 -6.26 1.06
C ILE A 64 1.29 -5.86 1.61
N LEU A 65 1.89 -6.69 2.46
CA LEU A 65 3.12 -6.34 3.17
C LEU A 65 4.29 -6.13 2.20
N GLY A 66 4.41 -6.94 1.15
CA GLY A 66 5.44 -6.78 0.12
C GLY A 66 5.39 -5.41 -0.55
N LYS A 67 4.19 -4.86 -0.81
CA LYS A 67 4.03 -3.53 -1.40
C LYS A 67 4.34 -2.41 -0.41
N ILE A 68 3.91 -2.57 0.85
CA ILE A 68 4.19 -1.62 1.93
C ILE A 68 5.70 -1.57 2.26
N ASN A 69 6.40 -2.70 2.18
CA ASN A 69 7.81 -2.75 2.54
C ASN A 69 8.75 -2.34 1.39
N TYR A 70 8.32 -2.49 0.13
CA TYR A 70 9.15 -2.20 -1.03
C TYR A 70 9.77 -0.79 -0.99
N ALA A 71 8.96 0.22 -0.66
CA ALA A 71 9.40 1.61 -0.65
C ALA A 71 9.33 2.25 0.74
N SER A 72 9.23 1.44 1.81
CA SER A 72 9.11 1.94 3.18
C SER A 72 10.25 2.87 3.56
N VAL A 73 11.48 2.60 3.13
CA VAL A 73 12.67 3.44 3.38
C VAL A 73 12.51 4.85 2.83
N ILE A 74 11.73 5.02 1.76
CA ILE A 74 11.57 6.31 1.08
C ILE A 74 10.56 7.17 1.85
N TYR A 75 9.46 6.58 2.31
CA TYR A 75 8.40 7.31 3.01
C TYR A 75 8.38 7.12 4.54
N SER A 76 9.32 6.37 5.13
CA SER A 76 9.41 6.20 6.58
C SER A 76 9.73 7.49 7.33
N GLY A 77 10.33 8.48 6.65
CA GLY A 77 10.59 9.81 7.19
C GLY A 77 9.46 10.83 6.98
N THR A 78 8.27 10.37 6.58
CA THR A 78 7.13 11.26 6.26
C THR A 78 6.23 11.52 7.47
N ILE A 79 5.16 12.28 7.25
CA ILE A 79 4.15 12.63 8.26
C ILE A 79 3.66 11.37 8.98
N GLU A 80 3.63 11.44 10.32
CA GLU A 80 3.27 10.31 11.19
C GLU A 80 1.91 9.69 10.84
N THR A 81 0.97 10.50 10.38
CA THR A 81 -0.36 10.08 9.91
C THR A 81 -0.28 9.02 8.81
N ASN A 82 0.66 9.12 7.88
CA ASN A 82 0.81 8.13 6.80
C ASN A 82 1.25 6.78 7.36
N SER A 83 2.21 6.78 8.28
CA SER A 83 2.66 5.58 8.98
C SER A 83 1.52 4.94 9.80
N GLN A 84 0.69 5.76 10.45
CA GLN A 84 -0.49 5.28 11.18
C GLN A 84 -1.50 4.60 10.24
N LEU A 85 -1.78 5.18 9.07
CA LEU A 85 -2.68 4.58 8.07
C LEU A 85 -2.15 3.23 7.58
N LEU A 86 -0.86 3.12 7.28
CA LEU A 86 -0.23 1.86 6.88
C LEU A 86 -0.28 0.80 8.00
N ASN A 87 -0.15 1.20 9.26
CA ASN A 87 -0.26 0.30 10.41
C ASN A 87 -1.70 -0.21 10.58
N ILE A 88 -2.71 0.66 10.42
CA ILE A 88 -4.12 0.27 10.46
C ILE A 88 -4.43 -0.75 9.36
N LEU A 89 -3.92 -0.53 8.15
CA LEU A 89 -4.07 -1.47 7.03
C LEU A 89 -3.46 -2.84 7.34
N GLN A 90 -2.24 -2.88 7.89
CA GLN A 90 -1.58 -4.13 8.29
C GLN A 90 -2.37 -4.86 9.38
N TYR A 91 -2.87 -4.12 10.38
CA TYR A 91 -3.71 -4.67 11.43
C TYR A 91 -5.00 -5.29 10.85
N HIS A 92 -5.67 -4.58 9.94
CA HIS A 92 -6.86 -5.08 9.25
C HIS A 92 -6.59 -6.35 8.44
N ALA A 93 -5.46 -6.41 7.73
CA ALA A 93 -5.04 -7.60 7.01
C ALA A 93 -4.83 -8.79 7.95
N GLY A 94 -4.20 -8.57 9.11
CA GLY A 94 -4.04 -9.60 10.14
C GLY A 94 -5.38 -10.11 10.69
N LEU A 95 -6.33 -9.22 10.96
CA LEU A 95 -7.68 -9.61 11.38
C LEU A 95 -8.43 -10.39 10.30
N ALA A 96 -8.22 -10.08 9.02
CA ALA A 96 -8.83 -10.82 7.92
C ALA A 96 -8.29 -12.25 7.82
N VAL A 97 -6.97 -12.43 8.00
CA VAL A 97 -6.33 -13.77 8.05
C VAL A 97 -6.84 -14.60 9.22
N LEU A 98 -7.02 -13.98 10.39
CA LEU A 98 -7.54 -14.64 11.59
C LEU A 98 -9.07 -14.82 11.59
N ASP A 99 -9.75 -14.36 10.55
CA ASP A 99 -11.21 -14.34 10.41
C ASP A 99 -11.97 -13.50 11.47
N THR A 100 -11.26 -12.73 12.31
CA THR A 100 -11.84 -11.92 13.40
C THR A 100 -12.24 -10.50 12.97
N MET A 101 -12.01 -10.15 11.70
CA MET A 101 -12.39 -8.85 11.15
C MET A 101 -13.91 -8.67 11.15
N LYS A 102 -14.39 -7.66 11.88
CA LYS A 102 -15.80 -7.24 11.87
C LYS A 102 -16.05 -6.29 10.70
N GLY A 103 -17.18 -6.47 10.02
CA GLY A 103 -17.63 -5.53 8.99
C GLY A 103 -17.79 -4.12 9.59
N LYS A 104 -17.39 -3.10 8.83
CA LYS A 104 -17.67 -1.70 9.19
C LYS A 104 -19.20 -1.54 9.19
N SER A 105 -19.79 -1.35 10.37
CA SER A 105 -21.21 -1.01 10.54
C SER A 105 -21.46 0.44 10.17
#